data_AF-A0A974Y9Z9-F1
#
_entry.id   AF-A0A974Y9Z9-F1
#
_cell.length_a   1.000
_cell.length_b   1.000
_cell.length_c   1.000
_cell.angle_alpha   90.00
_cell.angle_beta   90.00
_cell.angle_gamma   90.00
#
_symmetry.space_group_name_H-M   'P 1'
#
loop_
_entity.id
_entity.type
_entity.pdbx_description
1 polymer ?
#
loop_
_entity_poly.entity_id
_entity_poly.type
_entity_poly.pdbx_seq_one_letter_code
_entity_poly.pdbx_strand_id
1 'polypeptide(L)'
;MTTLGAEIRALRRHRRISQVGLAEAVGLVPDTVAGLEAGRGTVSSLFLILNALEGRLDGQPVNEPLSKWIRQLRLARHLSQEKAAVIAGLAKRTIIALERDHGNLTSLVTLLSSYGVVARIVPRETDSLWPRVSRPFEVHHGDAGAVLKQFEDARFDAVITDPPYGLGELSPALVAEIARAWSNGLDWDAAGSGFKSYMRSQGQKVHWDDGLPQPSVWAEVLRTLKPGAHAFVFSAPRTSDLISLSLRLAGFEIRDHIVRVYGTGLRMGMNVGGVLAKRHIHATKPADEVAKVFSKRRRFPVPGARGAPRSGFDVSPDELIAAFPDTAPILEEYGGIRGHLKPAHEVVIVARKPLENGNLSDNVVRHRVGGINVGAARRLHQNGFMQLPTNVWDELGELPRYFHAPRPTREELDRHLPEGMTNSHPTAKPISILSFLLRISTQPGVLVLDPFSGSGSTGCACIVEGRCFVGIERELEYVTLARKRLEGWADYVRRSPEQGASTK
;
A
#
# COMPACT_ATOMS: atom_id res chain seq x y z
N MET A 1 22.08 -21.43 5.77
CA MET A 1 21.27 -21.90 4.62
C MET A 1 20.40 -23.03 5.11
N THR A 2 19.07 -22.93 4.96
CA THR A 2 18.13 -24.00 5.27
C THR A 2 18.40 -25.20 4.35
N THR A 3 18.38 -26.43 4.89
CA THR A 3 18.56 -27.64 4.08
C THR A 3 17.24 -28.08 3.46
N LEU A 4 17.27 -28.79 2.33
CA LEU A 4 16.05 -29.35 1.72
C LEU A 4 15.22 -30.19 2.71
N GLY A 5 15.89 -30.95 3.60
CA GLY A 5 15.21 -31.69 4.66
C GLY A 5 14.50 -30.81 5.69
N ALA A 6 15.09 -29.68 6.06
CA ALA A 6 14.46 -28.70 6.94
C ALA A 6 13.22 -28.04 6.29
N GLU A 7 13.27 -27.78 4.98
CA GLU A 7 12.13 -27.26 4.20
C GLU A 7 10.96 -28.27 4.16
N ILE A 8 11.24 -29.58 3.98
CA ILE A 8 10.22 -30.65 4.06
C ILE A 8 9.55 -30.65 5.43
N ARG A 9 10.37 -30.60 6.49
CA ARG A 9 9.87 -30.59 7.88
C ARG A 9 9.01 -29.36 8.15
N ALA A 10 9.42 -28.19 7.65
CA ALA A 10 8.69 -26.95 7.79
C ALA A 10 7.31 -27.04 7.11
N LEU A 11 7.26 -27.53 5.88
CA LEU A 11 6.00 -27.71 5.13
C LEU A 11 5.07 -28.72 5.81
N ARG A 12 5.59 -29.88 6.25
CA ARG A 12 4.78 -30.88 6.94
C ARG A 12 4.18 -30.33 8.24
N ARG A 13 4.99 -29.61 9.04
CA ARG A 13 4.51 -28.98 10.29
C ARG A 13 3.45 -27.91 10.00
N HIS A 14 3.63 -27.13 8.93
CA HIS A 14 2.65 -26.14 8.50
C HIS A 14 1.30 -26.79 8.15
N ARG A 15 1.32 -27.95 7.46
CA ARG A 15 0.12 -28.75 7.15
C ARG A 15 -0.45 -29.53 8.35
N ARG A 16 0.20 -29.47 9.52
CA ARG A 16 -0.20 -30.20 10.75
C ARG A 16 -0.28 -31.73 10.57
N ILE A 17 0.54 -32.30 9.69
CA ILE A 17 0.60 -33.75 9.44
C ILE A 17 1.75 -34.36 10.25
N SER A 18 1.54 -35.49 10.92
CA SER A 18 2.61 -36.20 11.63
C SER A 18 3.54 -36.94 10.64
N GLN A 19 4.75 -37.33 11.04
CA GLN A 19 5.61 -38.14 10.16
C GLN A 19 4.95 -39.47 9.81
N VAL A 20 4.30 -40.11 10.80
CA VAL A 20 3.55 -41.36 10.64
C VAL A 20 2.38 -41.16 9.68
N GLY A 21 1.55 -40.14 9.90
CA GLY A 21 0.38 -39.88 9.04
C GLY A 21 0.77 -39.50 7.61
N LEU A 22 1.89 -38.79 7.42
CA LEU A 22 2.41 -38.53 6.08
C LEU A 22 2.88 -39.83 5.41
N ALA A 23 3.58 -40.68 6.14
CA ALA A 23 4.10 -41.94 5.63
C ALA A 23 2.95 -42.88 5.19
N GLU A 24 1.91 -43.00 6.02
CA GLU A 24 0.69 -43.75 5.71
C GLU A 24 -0.01 -43.22 4.45
N ALA A 25 -0.15 -41.90 4.32
CA ALA A 25 -0.82 -41.26 3.18
C ALA A 25 -0.16 -41.54 1.82
N VAL A 26 1.13 -41.85 1.79
CA VAL A 26 1.88 -42.15 0.55
C VAL A 26 2.41 -43.58 0.47
N GLY A 27 2.00 -44.47 1.39
CA GLY A 27 2.45 -45.86 1.40
C GLY A 27 3.97 -46.01 1.66
N LEU A 28 4.55 -45.14 2.48
CA LEU A 28 5.94 -45.20 2.92
C LEU A 28 6.04 -45.61 4.40
N VAL A 29 7.21 -46.07 4.83
CA VAL A 29 7.52 -46.25 6.26
C VAL A 29 7.90 -44.90 6.91
N PRO A 30 7.56 -44.66 8.19
CA PRO A 30 7.86 -43.39 8.88
C PRO A 30 9.35 -43.01 8.84
N ASP A 31 10.26 -43.98 8.91
CA ASP A 31 11.71 -43.77 8.81
C ASP A 31 12.14 -43.15 7.48
N THR A 32 11.43 -43.44 6.38
CA THR A 32 11.68 -42.80 5.08
C THR A 32 11.36 -41.31 5.13
N VAL A 33 10.27 -40.92 5.80
CA VAL A 33 9.92 -39.51 5.99
C VAL A 33 10.94 -38.81 6.90
N ALA A 34 11.33 -39.46 8.00
CA ALA A 34 12.37 -38.94 8.89
C ALA A 34 13.73 -38.79 8.20
N GLY A 35 14.09 -39.75 7.33
CA GLY A 35 15.27 -39.70 6.48
C GLY A 35 15.25 -38.49 5.55
N LEU A 36 14.13 -38.27 4.85
CA LEU A 36 13.95 -37.13 3.93
C LEU A 36 14.07 -35.79 4.68
N GLU A 37 13.47 -35.66 5.86
CA GLU A 37 13.62 -34.48 6.71
C GLU A 37 15.05 -34.27 7.25
N ALA A 38 15.86 -35.34 7.30
CA ALA A 38 17.28 -35.28 7.61
C ALA A 38 18.16 -35.07 6.36
N GLY A 39 17.56 -34.86 5.18
CA GLY A 39 18.26 -34.66 3.91
C GLY A 39 18.76 -35.93 3.23
N ARG A 40 18.31 -37.11 3.69
CA ARG A 40 18.67 -38.43 3.12
C ARG A 40 17.48 -39.07 2.44
N GLY A 41 17.70 -39.83 1.38
CA GLY A 41 16.63 -40.57 0.69
C GLY A 41 16.67 -40.43 -0.82
N THR A 42 15.59 -40.84 -1.48
CA THR A 42 15.48 -40.89 -2.94
C THR A 42 14.61 -39.78 -3.51
N VAL A 43 14.84 -39.44 -4.77
CA VAL A 43 14.01 -38.48 -5.52
C VAL A 43 12.57 -38.99 -5.66
N SER A 44 12.38 -40.30 -5.81
CA SER A 44 11.05 -40.91 -5.91
C SER A 44 10.26 -40.75 -4.62
N SER A 45 10.89 -41.01 -3.45
CA SER A 45 10.24 -40.78 -2.16
C SER A 45 9.99 -39.29 -1.89
N LEU A 46 10.90 -38.40 -2.31
CA LEU A 46 10.70 -36.94 -2.27
C LEU A 46 9.46 -36.53 -3.06
N PHE A 47 9.31 -37.04 -4.29
CA PHE A 47 8.16 -36.73 -5.14
C PHE A 47 6.83 -37.15 -4.47
N LEU A 48 6.77 -38.36 -3.90
CA LEU A 48 5.58 -38.85 -3.21
C LEU A 48 5.18 -37.95 -2.04
N ILE A 49 6.14 -37.62 -1.15
CA ILE A 49 5.83 -36.77 0.00
C ILE A 49 5.49 -35.34 -0.41
N LEU A 50 6.13 -34.78 -1.44
CA LEU A 50 5.80 -33.45 -1.94
C LEU A 50 4.42 -33.44 -2.57
N ASN A 51 4.00 -34.51 -3.25
CA ASN A 51 2.65 -34.63 -3.77
C ASN A 51 1.61 -34.61 -2.64
N ALA A 52 1.82 -35.39 -1.58
CA ALA A 52 0.91 -35.44 -0.43
C ALA A 52 0.93 -34.18 0.45
N LEU A 53 2.06 -33.48 0.52
CA LEU A 53 2.17 -32.19 1.20
C LEU A 53 1.72 -31.00 0.35
N GLU A 54 1.29 -31.26 -0.89
CA GLU A 54 0.96 -30.25 -1.89
C GLU A 54 2.10 -29.24 -2.06
N GLY A 55 3.33 -29.75 -2.19
CA GLY A 55 4.57 -29.00 -2.39
C GLY A 55 5.24 -29.30 -3.74
N ARG A 56 6.14 -28.40 -4.14
CA ARG A 56 7.04 -28.50 -5.31
C ARG A 56 8.37 -27.81 -5.01
N LEU A 57 9.37 -28.02 -5.86
CA LEU A 57 10.59 -27.20 -5.77
C LEU A 57 10.33 -25.80 -6.35
N ASP A 58 10.97 -24.81 -5.76
CA ASP A 58 10.92 -23.42 -6.22
C ASP A 58 11.43 -23.33 -7.66
N GLY A 59 10.68 -22.63 -8.52
CA GLY A 59 10.91 -22.60 -9.97
C GLY A 59 10.48 -23.83 -10.78
N GLN A 60 10.00 -24.92 -10.17
CA GLN A 60 9.43 -26.07 -10.89
C GLN A 60 8.03 -25.74 -11.48
N PRO A 61 7.78 -25.95 -12.79
CA PRO A 61 6.45 -25.76 -13.36
C PRO A 61 5.40 -26.72 -12.76
N VAL A 62 4.17 -26.22 -12.59
CA VAL A 62 3.08 -26.85 -11.80
C VAL A 62 2.72 -28.26 -12.22
N ASN A 63 2.72 -28.52 -13.53
CA ASN A 63 2.26 -29.78 -14.12
C ASN A 63 3.42 -30.57 -14.74
N GLU A 64 4.66 -30.27 -14.33
CA GLU A 64 5.84 -30.85 -14.93
C GLU A 64 6.56 -31.78 -13.95
N PRO A 65 6.79 -33.05 -14.32
CA PRO A 65 7.60 -33.97 -13.53
C PRO A 65 8.97 -33.38 -13.22
N LEU A 66 9.48 -33.66 -12.02
CA LEU A 66 10.78 -33.15 -11.56
C LEU A 66 11.90 -33.54 -12.53
N SER A 67 11.91 -34.78 -13.03
CA SER A 67 12.83 -35.24 -14.08
C SER A 67 12.83 -34.38 -15.34
N LYS A 68 11.63 -34.03 -15.83
CA LYS A 68 11.45 -33.22 -17.05
C LYS A 68 11.93 -31.80 -16.83
N TRP A 69 11.63 -31.20 -15.67
CA TRP A 69 12.12 -29.88 -15.31
C TRP A 69 13.65 -29.82 -15.17
N ILE A 70 14.27 -30.81 -14.52
CA ILE A 70 15.75 -30.92 -14.42
C ILE A 70 16.37 -30.99 -15.83
N ARG A 71 15.79 -31.78 -16.73
CA ARG A 71 16.23 -31.87 -18.13
C ARG A 71 16.10 -30.53 -18.85
N GLN A 72 15.00 -29.80 -18.66
CA GLN A 72 14.82 -28.47 -19.24
C GLN A 72 15.84 -27.47 -18.70
N LEU A 73 16.12 -27.46 -17.39
CA LEU A 73 17.15 -26.59 -16.79
C LEU A 73 18.52 -26.83 -17.42
N ARG A 74 18.87 -28.09 -17.70
CA ARG A 74 20.11 -28.45 -18.39
C ARG A 74 20.12 -27.94 -19.84
N LEU A 75 19.04 -28.20 -20.58
CA LEU A 75 18.92 -27.82 -21.99
C LEU A 75 18.92 -26.29 -22.18
N ALA A 76 18.27 -25.55 -21.28
CA ALA A 76 18.25 -24.08 -21.28
C ALA A 76 19.64 -23.46 -21.07
N ARG A 77 20.59 -24.23 -20.53
CA ARG A 77 22.01 -23.84 -20.36
C ARG A 77 22.91 -24.38 -21.46
N HIS A 78 22.32 -24.96 -22.51
CA HIS A 78 23.04 -25.58 -23.63
C HIS A 78 24.03 -26.68 -23.19
N LEU A 79 23.73 -27.39 -22.10
CA LEU A 79 24.61 -28.42 -21.55
C LEU A 79 24.21 -29.82 -22.05
N SER A 80 25.20 -30.61 -22.48
CA SER A 80 25.02 -32.07 -22.62
C SER A 80 25.00 -32.73 -21.23
N GLN A 81 24.51 -33.97 -21.14
CA GLN A 81 24.57 -34.73 -19.88
C GLN A 81 26.01 -34.92 -19.39
N GLU A 82 26.97 -35.05 -20.30
CA GLU A 82 28.42 -35.12 -19.99
C GLU A 82 28.92 -33.81 -19.37
N LYS A 83 28.59 -32.66 -19.98
CA LYS A 83 29.01 -31.35 -19.47
C LYS A 83 28.35 -31.04 -18.13
N ALA A 84 27.08 -31.38 -17.96
CA ALA A 84 26.38 -31.21 -16.68
C ALA A 84 26.99 -32.08 -15.58
N ALA A 85 27.39 -33.32 -15.90
CA ALA A 85 28.08 -34.21 -14.98
C ALA A 85 29.40 -33.60 -14.49
N VAL A 86 30.22 -33.08 -15.41
CA VAL A 86 31.48 -32.40 -15.08
C VAL A 86 31.24 -31.17 -14.20
N ILE A 87 30.30 -30.29 -14.56
CA ILE A 87 29.99 -29.06 -13.81
C ILE A 87 29.50 -29.37 -12.39
N ALA A 88 28.67 -30.41 -12.23
CA ALA A 88 28.12 -30.79 -10.94
C ALA A 88 29.07 -31.67 -10.09
N GLY A 89 30.20 -32.13 -10.65
CA GLY A 89 31.04 -33.14 -9.98
C GLY A 89 30.33 -34.48 -9.77
N LEU A 90 29.43 -34.85 -10.69
CA LEU A 90 28.63 -36.08 -10.64
C LEU A 90 28.97 -36.99 -11.82
N ALA A 91 28.66 -38.29 -11.71
CA ALA A 91 28.78 -39.19 -12.86
C ALA A 91 27.65 -38.94 -13.88
N LYS A 92 27.93 -39.11 -15.18
CA LYS A 92 26.91 -39.00 -16.25
C LYS A 92 25.67 -39.85 -15.98
N ARG A 93 25.86 -41.09 -15.50
CA ARG A 93 24.78 -42.00 -15.12
C ARG A 93 23.86 -41.41 -14.04
N THR A 94 24.40 -40.59 -13.14
CA THR A 94 23.64 -39.89 -12.08
C THR A 94 22.77 -38.80 -12.68
N ILE A 95 23.28 -38.04 -13.67
CA ILE A 95 22.47 -37.06 -14.41
C ILE A 95 21.31 -37.75 -15.13
N ILE A 96 21.60 -38.87 -15.81
CA ILE A 96 20.58 -39.67 -16.51
C ILE A 96 19.52 -40.18 -15.52
N ALA A 97 19.93 -40.64 -14.33
CA ALA A 97 19.02 -41.12 -13.30
C ALA A 97 18.11 -40.00 -12.78
N LEU A 98 18.66 -38.83 -12.47
CA LEU A 98 17.88 -37.66 -12.01
C LEU A 98 16.88 -37.18 -13.07
N GLU A 99 17.24 -37.23 -14.35
CA GLU A 99 16.35 -36.93 -15.49
C GLU A 99 15.32 -38.05 -15.78
N ARG A 100 15.27 -39.09 -14.95
CA ARG A 100 14.32 -40.21 -15.03
C ARG A 100 13.68 -40.53 -13.68
N ASP A 101 13.59 -39.54 -12.78
CA ASP A 101 12.94 -39.63 -11.47
C ASP A 101 13.61 -40.63 -10.49
N HIS A 102 14.88 -40.93 -10.73
CA HIS A 102 15.73 -41.78 -9.89
C HIS A 102 16.87 -40.98 -9.24
N GLY A 103 17.56 -41.59 -8.28
CA GLY A 103 18.71 -40.99 -7.59
C GLY A 103 18.40 -40.54 -6.17
N ASN A 104 19.36 -39.86 -5.54
CA ASN A 104 19.29 -39.43 -4.14
C ASN A 104 19.24 -37.90 -3.99
N LEU A 105 18.78 -37.44 -2.84
CA LEU A 105 18.63 -36.01 -2.53
C LEU A 105 19.96 -35.25 -2.62
N THR A 106 21.06 -35.84 -2.16
CA THR A 106 22.38 -35.20 -2.19
C THR A 106 22.80 -34.87 -3.62
N SER A 107 22.66 -35.84 -4.54
CA SER A 107 22.96 -35.64 -5.96
C SER A 107 22.01 -34.64 -6.62
N LEU A 108 20.72 -34.64 -6.25
CA LEU A 108 19.75 -33.66 -6.73
C LEU A 108 20.13 -32.23 -6.31
N VAL A 109 20.40 -32.01 -5.02
CA VAL A 109 20.78 -30.70 -4.47
C VAL A 109 22.09 -30.22 -5.09
N THR A 110 23.07 -31.12 -5.26
CA THR A 110 24.35 -30.81 -5.90
C THR A 110 24.15 -30.36 -7.35
N LEU A 111 23.32 -31.09 -8.12
CA LEU A 111 23.03 -30.74 -9.50
C LEU A 111 22.33 -29.38 -9.61
N LEU A 112 21.26 -29.16 -8.83
CA LEU A 112 20.53 -27.89 -8.83
C LEU A 112 21.43 -26.72 -8.44
N SER A 113 22.29 -26.89 -7.42
CA SER A 113 23.24 -25.86 -6.98
C SER A 113 24.23 -25.51 -8.09
N SER A 114 24.70 -26.50 -8.85
CA SER A 114 25.59 -26.30 -10.01
C SER A 114 24.92 -25.51 -11.14
N TYR A 115 23.58 -25.51 -11.19
CA TYR A 115 22.79 -24.70 -12.13
C TYR A 115 22.44 -23.31 -11.57
N GLY A 116 22.88 -22.96 -10.36
CA GLY A 116 22.49 -21.74 -9.65
C GLY A 116 21.07 -21.77 -9.11
N VAL A 117 20.48 -22.96 -8.96
CA VAL A 117 19.12 -23.16 -8.43
C VAL A 117 19.22 -23.64 -6.99
N VAL A 118 18.63 -22.89 -6.06
CA VAL A 118 18.54 -23.30 -4.66
C VAL A 118 17.37 -24.27 -4.51
N ALA A 119 17.64 -25.46 -3.97
CA ALA A 119 16.61 -26.48 -3.73
C ALA A 119 15.72 -26.09 -2.54
N ARG A 120 14.77 -25.19 -2.78
CA ARG A 120 13.76 -24.72 -1.83
C ARG A 120 12.42 -25.35 -2.13
N ILE A 121 11.61 -25.67 -1.11
CA ILE A 121 10.25 -26.17 -1.30
C ILE A 121 9.26 -25.01 -1.20
N VAL A 122 8.33 -24.96 -2.15
CA VAL A 122 7.19 -24.06 -2.15
C VAL A 122 5.90 -24.90 -2.27
N PRO A 123 4.77 -24.49 -1.68
CA PRO A 123 3.48 -25.10 -1.97
C PRO A 123 3.18 -25.14 -3.49
N ARG A 124 2.51 -26.19 -4.00
CA ARG A 124 2.05 -26.29 -5.39
C ARG A 124 1.07 -25.16 -5.70
N GLU A 125 1.11 -24.63 -6.93
CA GLU A 125 0.30 -23.48 -7.37
C GLU A 125 -1.21 -23.74 -7.45
N THR A 126 -1.69 -24.95 -7.14
CA THR A 126 -3.11 -25.13 -6.80
C THR A 126 -3.49 -24.42 -5.50
N ASP A 127 -2.49 -24.06 -4.69
CA ASP A 127 -2.51 -22.94 -3.76
C ASP A 127 -1.91 -21.67 -4.42
N SER A 128 -2.60 -21.12 -5.43
CA SER A 128 -3.02 -19.75 -5.16
C SER A 128 -3.80 -19.86 -3.85
N LEU A 129 -3.27 -19.33 -2.75
CA LEU A 129 -4.00 -19.25 -1.46
C LEU A 129 -5.30 -18.44 -1.57
N TRP A 130 -5.68 -18.03 -2.77
CA TRP A 130 -6.90 -17.34 -3.08
C TRP A 130 -7.82 -18.36 -3.75
N PRO A 131 -8.98 -18.65 -3.13
CA PRO A 131 -10.16 -19.02 -3.91
C PRO A 131 -10.19 -18.11 -5.14
N ARG A 132 -10.75 -18.56 -6.28
CA ARG A 132 -11.33 -17.59 -7.19
C ARG A 132 -12.36 -16.83 -6.36
N VAL A 133 -11.96 -15.71 -5.74
CA VAL A 133 -12.84 -14.97 -4.88
C VAL A 133 -13.94 -14.56 -5.82
N SER A 134 -15.16 -15.01 -5.53
CA SER A 134 -16.32 -14.69 -6.35
C SER A 134 -16.50 -13.18 -6.51
N ARG A 135 -15.86 -12.40 -5.62
CA ARG A 135 -15.68 -10.94 -5.69
C ARG A 135 -14.24 -10.53 -5.34
N PRO A 136 -13.50 -9.82 -6.22
CA PRO A 136 -12.12 -9.39 -5.94
C PRO A 136 -12.01 -8.30 -4.85
N PHE A 137 -13.13 -7.83 -4.31
CA PHE A 137 -13.17 -6.79 -3.29
C PHE A 137 -14.38 -6.93 -2.36
N GLU A 138 -14.25 -6.36 -1.16
CA GLU A 138 -15.31 -6.16 -0.19
C GLU A 138 -15.23 -4.72 0.37
N VAL A 139 -16.38 -4.08 0.58
CA VAL A 139 -16.45 -2.75 1.22
C VAL A 139 -17.47 -2.80 2.35
N HIS A 140 -16.99 -2.55 3.57
CA HIS A 140 -17.78 -2.53 4.79
C HIS A 140 -18.22 -1.11 5.13
N HIS A 141 -19.47 -0.97 5.55
CA HIS A 141 -19.99 0.30 6.05
C HIS A 141 -19.93 0.31 7.57
N GLY A 142 -19.20 1.26 8.15
CA GLY A 142 -19.13 1.44 9.60
C GLY A 142 -17.87 2.15 10.07
N ASP A 143 -17.79 2.34 11.39
CA ASP A 143 -16.57 2.83 12.05
C ASP A 143 -15.43 1.80 11.91
N ALA A 144 -14.24 2.27 11.56
CA ALA A 144 -13.08 1.42 11.35
C ALA A 144 -12.74 0.58 12.60
N GLY A 145 -12.73 1.20 13.80
CA GLY A 145 -12.44 0.51 15.04
C GLY A 145 -13.46 -0.58 15.38
N ALA A 146 -14.75 -0.37 15.06
CA ALA A 146 -15.80 -1.36 15.26
C ALA A 146 -15.76 -2.51 14.24
N VAL A 147 -15.53 -2.21 12.97
CA VAL A 147 -15.50 -3.22 11.89
C VAL A 147 -14.25 -4.08 11.98
N LEU A 148 -13.08 -3.51 12.29
CA LEU A 148 -11.82 -4.26 12.40
C LEU A 148 -11.89 -5.39 13.44
N LYS A 149 -12.62 -5.19 14.55
CA LYS A 149 -12.83 -6.20 15.60
C LYS A 149 -13.55 -7.46 15.11
N GLN A 150 -14.25 -7.39 13.98
CA GLN A 150 -14.94 -8.52 13.38
C GLN A 150 -14.01 -9.41 12.54
N PHE A 151 -12.83 -8.90 12.19
CA PHE A 151 -11.84 -9.65 11.43
C PHE A 151 -10.91 -10.45 12.34
N GLU A 152 -10.52 -11.63 11.86
CA GLU A 152 -9.54 -12.49 12.50
C GLU A 152 -8.12 -11.86 12.55
N ASP A 153 -7.31 -12.34 13.49
CA ASP A 153 -5.90 -11.98 13.61
C ASP A 153 -5.12 -12.39 12.37
N ALA A 154 -4.11 -11.59 11.99
CA ALA A 154 -3.19 -11.93 10.90
C ALA A 154 -3.86 -12.29 9.54
N ARG A 155 -5.00 -11.66 9.24
CA ARG A 155 -5.75 -11.79 7.98
C ARG A 155 -5.06 -11.11 6.79
N PHE A 156 -4.57 -9.89 6.97
CA PHE A 156 -4.18 -9.00 5.87
C PHE A 156 -2.67 -9.02 5.60
N ASP A 157 -2.30 -8.93 4.32
CA ASP A 157 -0.92 -8.96 3.85
C ASP A 157 -0.26 -7.58 3.82
N ALA A 158 -1.06 -6.53 3.66
CA ALA A 158 -0.62 -5.14 3.71
C ALA A 158 -1.80 -4.21 4.03
N VAL A 159 -1.46 -3.01 4.49
CA VAL A 159 -2.37 -1.87 4.60
C VAL A 159 -1.86 -0.74 3.73
N ILE A 160 -2.74 -0.15 2.93
CA ILE A 160 -2.48 1.10 2.20
C ILE A 160 -3.69 1.97 2.44
N THR A 161 -3.50 3.12 3.08
CA THR A 161 -4.65 3.88 3.60
C THR A 161 -4.40 5.37 3.72
N ASP A 162 -5.47 6.14 3.56
CA ASP A 162 -5.50 7.59 3.67
C ASP A 162 -6.42 8.02 4.83
N PRO A 163 -5.92 8.00 6.08
CA PRO A 163 -6.73 8.35 7.23
C PRO A 163 -7.11 9.84 7.23
N PRO A 164 -8.10 10.23 8.06
CA PRO A 164 -8.26 11.60 8.50
C PRO A 164 -6.93 12.19 8.99
N TYR A 165 -6.62 13.42 8.59
CA TYR A 165 -5.37 14.08 8.95
C TYR A 165 -5.53 15.01 10.15
N GLY A 166 -6.76 15.31 10.58
CA GLY A 166 -7.00 16.25 11.66
C GLY A 166 -6.45 17.62 11.33
N LEU A 167 -6.64 18.10 10.08
CA LEU A 167 -6.08 19.37 9.64
C LEU A 167 -6.85 20.52 10.28
N GLY A 168 -6.55 20.88 11.52
CA GLY A 168 -7.14 22.00 12.24
C GLY A 168 -6.09 22.83 12.98
N GLU A 169 -6.53 23.59 13.96
CA GLU A 169 -5.63 24.30 14.88
C GLU A 169 -5.18 23.33 15.97
N LEU A 170 -3.92 22.90 15.89
CA LEU A 170 -3.27 22.05 16.88
C LEU A 170 -2.35 22.91 17.75
N SER A 171 -2.92 23.52 18.78
CA SER A 171 -2.14 24.33 19.74
C SER A 171 -1.16 23.45 20.53
N PRO A 172 -0.05 24.00 21.05
CA PRO A 172 0.88 23.23 21.88
C PRO A 172 0.20 22.55 23.09
N ALA A 173 -0.81 23.20 23.68
CA ALA A 173 -1.59 22.65 24.77
C ALA A 173 -2.42 21.44 24.34
N LEU A 174 -3.07 21.51 23.17
CA LEU A 174 -3.84 20.42 22.61
C LEU A 174 -2.94 19.24 22.20
N VAL A 175 -1.79 19.51 21.59
CA VAL A 175 -0.80 18.47 21.27
C VAL A 175 -0.33 17.75 22.54
N ALA A 176 -0.05 18.50 23.62
CA ALA A 176 0.34 17.91 24.89
C ALA A 176 -0.79 17.09 25.54
N GLU A 177 -2.06 17.49 25.36
CA GLU A 177 -3.23 16.72 25.79
C GLU A 177 -3.34 15.40 25.02
N ILE A 178 -3.27 15.45 23.68
CA ILE A 178 -3.30 14.28 22.80
C ILE A 178 -2.19 13.29 23.19
N ALA A 179 -0.96 13.78 23.31
CA ALA A 179 0.20 12.96 23.65
C ALA A 179 0.03 12.29 25.03
N ARG A 180 -0.50 13.02 26.02
CA ARG A 180 -0.78 12.49 27.37
C ARG A 180 -1.88 11.42 27.36
N ALA A 181 -2.96 11.64 26.62
CA ALA A 181 -4.02 10.64 26.49
C ALA A 181 -3.45 9.34 25.90
N TRP A 182 -2.78 9.44 24.75
CA TRP A 182 -2.22 8.30 24.06
C TRP A 182 -1.13 7.58 24.86
N SER A 183 -0.24 8.30 25.55
CA SER A 183 0.79 7.68 26.39
C SER A 183 0.21 6.90 27.58
N ASN A 184 -1.00 7.27 28.02
CA ASN A 184 -1.72 6.56 29.08
C ASN A 184 -2.59 5.41 28.55
N GLY A 185 -2.48 5.07 27.26
CA GLY A 185 -3.26 3.99 26.64
C GLY A 185 -4.73 4.36 26.39
N LEU A 186 -5.06 5.65 26.37
CA LEU A 186 -6.40 6.16 26.11
C LEU A 186 -6.46 6.81 24.73
N ASP A 187 -7.61 6.74 24.07
CA ASP A 187 -7.87 7.55 22.89
C ASP A 187 -8.19 8.99 23.29
N TRP A 188 -7.81 9.93 22.44
CA TRP A 188 -8.11 11.34 22.65
C TRP A 188 -9.54 11.67 22.24
N ASP A 189 -10.30 12.31 23.15
CA ASP A 189 -11.66 12.78 22.89
C ASP A 189 -11.66 14.09 22.09
N ALA A 190 -11.60 13.93 20.77
CA ALA A 190 -11.67 15.06 19.84
C ALA A 190 -12.96 15.88 19.99
N ALA A 191 -14.09 15.24 20.30
CA ALA A 191 -15.38 15.91 20.42
C ALA A 191 -15.44 16.78 21.69
N GLY A 192 -14.98 16.25 22.82
CA GLY A 192 -14.92 16.95 24.11
C GLY A 192 -13.89 18.08 24.16
N SER A 193 -12.81 17.98 23.38
CA SER A 193 -11.75 19.00 23.32
C SER A 193 -12.16 20.32 22.64
N GLY A 194 -13.30 20.34 21.93
CA GLY A 194 -13.71 21.48 21.12
C GLY A 194 -12.92 21.65 19.81
N PHE A 195 -12.03 20.70 19.47
CA PHE A 195 -11.30 20.69 18.21
C PHE A 195 -12.24 20.74 17.01
N LYS A 196 -11.84 21.50 15.99
CA LYS A 196 -12.54 21.59 14.70
C LYS A 196 -11.52 21.45 13.59
N SER A 197 -11.78 20.53 12.66
CA SER A 197 -11.01 20.49 11.41
C SER A 197 -11.15 21.82 10.65
N TYR A 198 -10.20 22.07 9.75
CA TYR A 198 -10.24 23.20 8.84
C TYR A 198 -11.54 23.19 8.05
N MET A 199 -11.98 22.04 7.55
CA MET A 199 -13.22 21.91 6.79
C MET A 199 -14.44 22.35 7.61
N ARG A 200 -14.51 21.93 8.88
CA ARG A 200 -15.55 22.37 9.81
C ARG A 200 -15.46 23.85 10.17
N SER A 201 -14.24 24.39 10.32
CA SER A 201 -14.03 25.83 10.53
C SER A 201 -14.54 26.69 9.37
N GLN A 202 -14.53 26.14 8.15
CA GLN A 202 -15.05 26.77 6.95
C GLN A 202 -16.57 26.56 6.77
N GLY A 203 -17.26 26.03 7.77
CA GLY A 203 -18.71 25.83 7.76
C GLY A 203 -19.19 24.62 6.97
N GLN A 204 -18.28 23.70 6.58
CA GLN A 204 -18.71 22.43 5.99
C GLN A 204 -19.31 21.52 7.07
N LYS A 205 -20.40 20.82 6.71
CA LYS A 205 -21.09 19.86 7.59
C LYS A 205 -20.39 18.49 7.66
N VAL A 206 -19.15 18.41 7.17
CA VAL A 206 -18.46 17.13 6.99
C VAL A 206 -17.48 16.91 8.14
N HIS A 207 -17.59 15.77 8.81
CA HIS A 207 -16.92 15.47 10.08
C HIS A 207 -15.86 14.36 9.99
N TRP A 208 -15.52 13.89 8.78
CA TRP A 208 -14.53 12.81 8.64
C TRP A 208 -13.12 13.24 9.04
N ASP A 209 -12.77 14.54 8.95
CA ASP A 209 -11.45 15.07 9.34
C ASP A 209 -11.41 15.65 10.77
N ASP A 210 -12.48 15.53 11.56
CA ASP A 210 -12.61 16.11 12.91
C ASP A 210 -11.85 15.31 13.99
N GLY A 211 -10.77 14.62 13.63
CA GLY A 211 -9.97 13.84 14.55
C GLY A 211 -8.72 13.28 13.89
N LEU A 212 -7.92 12.60 14.71
CA LEU A 212 -6.75 11.85 14.27
C LEU A 212 -7.02 10.34 14.45
N PRO A 213 -6.42 9.49 13.61
CA PRO A 213 -6.53 8.05 13.79
C PRO A 213 -5.84 7.64 15.09
N GLN A 214 -6.62 7.06 15.99
CA GLN A 214 -6.25 6.81 17.38
C GLN A 214 -5.38 5.55 17.54
N PRO A 215 -4.56 5.44 18.61
CA PRO A 215 -3.76 4.25 18.86
C PRO A 215 -4.59 2.97 18.94
N SER A 216 -5.82 3.02 19.49
CA SER A 216 -6.69 1.84 19.57
C SER A 216 -7.08 1.29 18.19
N VAL A 217 -7.38 2.17 17.24
CA VAL A 217 -7.72 1.78 15.85
C VAL A 217 -6.49 1.17 15.19
N TRP A 218 -5.33 1.79 15.34
CA TRP A 218 -4.08 1.22 14.82
C TRP A 218 -3.71 -0.10 15.48
N ALA A 219 -4.03 -0.32 16.75
CA ALA A 219 -3.79 -1.59 17.43
C ALA A 219 -4.65 -2.71 16.80
N GLU A 220 -5.90 -2.42 16.43
CA GLU A 220 -6.74 -3.35 15.68
C GLU A 220 -6.22 -3.60 14.25
N VAL A 221 -5.74 -2.56 13.57
CA VAL A 221 -5.05 -2.73 12.27
C VAL A 221 -3.82 -3.62 12.43
N LEU A 222 -3.00 -3.40 13.46
CA LEU A 222 -1.81 -4.21 13.75
C LEU A 222 -2.20 -5.66 14.05
N ARG A 223 -3.27 -5.91 14.81
CA ARG A 223 -3.76 -7.25 15.12
C ARG A 223 -4.11 -8.03 13.86
N THR A 224 -4.87 -7.39 12.96
CA THR A 224 -5.35 -8.01 11.71
C THR A 224 -4.26 -8.18 10.64
N LEU A 225 -3.11 -7.50 10.75
CA LEU A 225 -1.97 -7.67 9.84
C LEU A 225 -1.16 -8.94 10.13
N LYS A 226 -0.64 -9.60 9.09
CA LYS A 226 0.34 -10.69 9.22
C LYS A 226 1.67 -10.18 9.82
N PRO A 227 2.41 -11.00 10.59
CA PRO A 227 3.72 -10.60 11.10
C PRO A 227 4.65 -10.11 9.99
N GLY A 228 5.24 -8.94 10.18
CA GLY A 228 6.06 -8.28 9.16
C GLY A 228 5.29 -7.55 8.05
N ALA A 229 3.96 -7.61 7.95
CA ALA A 229 3.22 -6.87 6.93
C ALA A 229 3.45 -5.35 7.04
N HIS A 230 3.51 -4.69 5.88
CA HIS A 230 3.69 -3.25 5.80
C HIS A 230 2.35 -2.51 5.85
N ALA A 231 2.38 -1.33 6.46
CA ALA A 231 1.32 -0.34 6.42
C ALA A 231 1.88 0.95 5.81
N PHE A 232 1.26 1.41 4.72
CA PHE A 232 1.55 2.70 4.09
C PHE A 232 0.42 3.65 4.44
N VAL A 233 0.73 4.63 5.28
CA VAL A 233 -0.25 5.56 5.85
C VAL A 233 0.02 6.95 5.31
N PHE A 234 -0.87 7.46 4.49
CA PHE A 234 -0.76 8.84 3.98
C PHE A 234 -1.01 9.84 5.11
N SER A 235 -0.35 10.99 5.02
CA SER A 235 -0.45 12.07 5.99
C SER A 235 -0.11 13.42 5.35
N ALA A 236 -0.66 14.49 5.93
CA ALA A 236 -0.16 15.82 5.67
C ALA A 236 1.15 16.05 6.43
N PRO A 237 2.07 16.88 5.90
CA PRO A 237 3.34 17.15 6.57
C PRO A 237 3.16 17.63 8.02
N ARG A 238 2.14 18.45 8.27
CA ARG A 238 1.86 19.08 9.57
C ARG A 238 1.36 18.13 10.67
N THR A 239 0.86 16.95 10.32
CA THR A 239 0.26 15.99 11.27
C THR A 239 0.92 14.61 11.19
N SER A 240 1.92 14.46 10.32
CA SER A 240 2.67 13.22 10.10
C SER A 240 3.39 12.72 11.36
N ASP A 241 3.81 13.63 12.23
CA ASP A 241 4.42 13.36 13.54
C ASP A 241 3.44 12.70 14.52
N LEU A 242 2.24 13.25 14.66
CA LEU A 242 1.20 12.71 15.52
C LEU A 242 0.68 11.36 15.01
N ILE A 243 0.47 11.22 13.70
CA ILE A 243 0.06 9.93 13.12
C ILE A 243 1.16 8.88 13.32
N SER A 244 2.43 9.26 13.14
CA SER A 244 3.57 8.36 13.42
C SER A 244 3.66 7.97 14.89
N LEU A 245 3.41 8.90 15.82
CA LEU A 245 3.37 8.62 17.25
C LEU A 245 2.23 7.64 17.58
N SER A 246 1.03 7.88 17.04
CA SER A 246 -0.14 7.03 17.22
C SER A 246 0.12 5.58 16.74
N LEU A 247 0.73 5.42 15.56
CA LEU A 247 1.16 4.12 15.03
C LEU A 247 2.19 3.43 15.95
N ARG A 248 3.19 4.16 16.46
CA ARG A 248 4.20 3.61 17.37
C ARG A 248 3.59 3.13 18.68
N LEU A 249 2.71 3.92 19.28
CA LEU A 249 2.02 3.58 20.52
C LEU A 249 1.09 2.36 20.34
N ALA A 250 0.56 2.16 19.13
CA ALA A 250 -0.17 0.96 18.78
C ALA A 250 0.71 -0.30 18.57
N GLY A 251 2.04 -0.14 18.45
CA GLY A 251 3.00 -1.25 18.33
C GLY A 251 3.63 -1.41 16.94
N PHE A 252 3.44 -0.48 16.00
CA PHE A 252 4.13 -0.52 14.71
C PHE A 252 5.60 -0.09 14.81
N GLU A 253 6.43 -0.71 13.98
CA GLU A 253 7.77 -0.20 13.66
C GLU A 253 7.68 0.81 12.51
N ILE A 254 8.01 2.09 12.75
CA ILE A 254 8.18 3.04 11.65
C ILE A 254 9.52 2.78 10.97
N ARG A 255 9.48 2.47 9.69
CA ARG A 255 10.62 2.06 8.86
C ARG A 255 11.18 3.21 8.06
N ASP A 256 10.32 4.05 7.49
CA ASP A 256 10.69 5.13 6.58
C ASP A 256 9.54 6.14 6.42
N HIS A 257 9.81 7.23 5.72
CA HIS A 257 8.82 8.16 5.20
C HIS A 257 9.05 8.34 3.70
N ILE A 258 8.04 8.03 2.90
CA ILE A 258 8.08 8.34 1.47
C ILE A 258 7.45 9.72 1.26
N VAL A 259 8.21 10.64 0.67
CA VAL A 259 7.76 12.00 0.40
C VAL A 259 7.29 12.11 -1.04
N ARG A 260 6.00 12.39 -1.24
CA ARG A 260 5.41 12.70 -2.55
C ARG A 260 5.40 14.20 -2.76
N VAL A 261 6.28 14.71 -3.62
CA VAL A 261 6.31 16.14 -4.01
C VAL A 261 5.37 16.36 -5.20
N TYR A 262 4.66 17.49 -5.20
CA TYR A 262 3.83 17.95 -6.31
C TYR A 262 3.97 19.46 -6.49
N GLY A 263 4.31 19.88 -7.72
CA GLY A 263 4.62 21.27 -8.08
C GLY A 263 3.39 22.14 -8.38
N THR A 264 2.20 21.57 -8.53
CA THR A 264 1.00 22.30 -8.97
C THR A 264 0.03 22.67 -7.85
N GLY A 265 -0.70 23.79 -7.99
CA GLY A 265 -1.84 24.18 -7.16
C GLY A 265 -1.86 25.63 -6.65
N LEU A 266 -3.01 26.07 -6.14
CA LEU A 266 -3.30 27.43 -5.68
C LEU A 266 -2.36 27.94 -4.57
N ARG A 267 -2.17 29.27 -4.50
CA ARG A 267 -1.54 29.94 -3.35
C ARG A 267 -2.30 29.57 -2.07
N MET A 268 -1.60 29.09 -1.05
CA MET A 268 -2.17 28.73 0.25
C MET A 268 -1.48 29.53 1.36
N GLY A 269 -2.17 29.68 2.49
CA GLY A 269 -1.76 30.52 3.60
C GLY A 269 -2.63 31.76 3.74
N MET A 270 -2.90 32.17 4.98
CA MET A 270 -3.68 33.38 5.27
C MET A 270 -3.04 34.59 4.58
N ASN A 271 -3.83 35.35 3.80
CA ASN A 271 -3.41 36.59 3.16
C ASN A 271 -3.41 37.72 4.19
N VAL A 272 -2.24 38.06 4.74
CA VAL A 272 -2.12 39.04 5.84
C VAL A 272 -2.64 40.40 5.40
N GLY A 273 -2.19 40.91 4.24
CA GLY A 273 -2.68 42.18 3.70
C GLY A 273 -4.20 42.20 3.49
N GLY A 274 -4.78 41.11 2.95
CA GLY A 274 -6.23 41.01 2.78
C GLY A 274 -7.01 41.05 4.10
N VAL A 275 -6.52 40.35 5.13
CA VAL A 275 -7.15 40.37 6.47
C VAL A 275 -7.04 41.73 7.13
N LEU A 276 -5.88 42.38 7.07
CA LEU A 276 -5.66 43.71 7.63
C LEU A 276 -6.50 44.77 6.91
N ALA A 277 -6.53 44.74 5.57
CA ALA A 277 -7.38 45.63 4.77
C ALA A 277 -8.85 45.45 5.13
N LYS A 278 -9.33 44.20 5.26
CA LYS A 278 -10.71 43.93 5.69
C LYS A 278 -11.00 44.46 7.09
N ARG A 279 -10.10 44.26 8.06
CA ARG A 279 -10.25 44.81 9.43
C ARG A 279 -10.32 46.33 9.41
N HIS A 280 -9.45 46.98 8.63
CA HIS A 280 -9.43 48.43 8.46
C HIS A 280 -10.74 48.95 7.86
N ILE A 281 -11.23 48.32 6.78
CA ILE A 281 -12.50 48.68 6.14
C ILE A 281 -13.66 48.57 7.14
N HIS A 282 -13.76 47.45 7.86
CA HIS A 282 -14.82 47.24 8.85
C HIS A 282 -14.75 48.22 10.04
N ALA A 283 -13.56 48.76 10.35
CA ALA A 283 -13.39 49.72 11.42
C ALA A 283 -13.66 51.17 10.98
N THR A 284 -13.48 51.48 9.69
CA THR A 284 -13.49 52.87 9.19
C THR A 284 -14.65 53.22 8.26
N LYS A 285 -15.38 52.22 7.73
CA LYS A 285 -16.44 52.44 6.73
C LYS A 285 -17.83 52.06 7.23
N PRO A 286 -18.90 52.73 6.78
CA PRO A 286 -20.28 52.35 7.07
C PRO A 286 -20.63 50.94 6.61
N ALA A 287 -21.46 50.23 7.38
CA ALA A 287 -21.79 48.82 7.12
C ALA A 287 -22.47 48.56 5.76
N ASP A 288 -23.23 49.52 5.24
CA ASP A 288 -23.88 49.42 3.92
C ASP A 288 -22.88 49.52 2.77
N GLU A 289 -21.83 50.33 2.90
CA GLU A 289 -20.73 50.41 1.92
C GLU A 289 -19.91 49.11 1.90
N VAL A 290 -19.59 48.58 3.08
CA VAL A 290 -18.94 47.27 3.22
C VAL A 290 -19.78 46.17 2.58
N ALA A 291 -21.10 46.17 2.80
CA ALA A 291 -22.01 45.19 2.22
C ALA A 291 -22.02 45.22 0.68
N LYS A 292 -21.94 46.39 0.03
CA LYS A 292 -21.91 46.49 -1.45
C LYS A 292 -20.73 45.73 -2.08
N VAL A 293 -19.60 45.68 -1.37
CA VAL A 293 -18.37 45.03 -1.82
C VAL A 293 -18.34 43.55 -1.43
N PHE A 294 -18.71 43.20 -0.20
CA PHE A 294 -18.57 41.84 0.33
C PHE A 294 -19.82 40.95 0.22
N SER A 295 -20.99 41.48 -0.15
CA SER A 295 -22.25 40.68 -0.27
C SER A 295 -22.36 39.85 -1.55
N LYS A 296 -21.45 40.02 -2.53
CA LYS A 296 -21.44 39.24 -3.78
C LYS A 296 -21.09 37.77 -3.48
N ARG A 297 -22.09 36.93 -3.18
CA ARG A 297 -21.92 35.48 -3.05
C ARG A 297 -21.48 34.89 -4.39
N ARG A 298 -20.28 34.29 -4.44
CA ARG A 298 -19.93 33.31 -5.49
C ARG A 298 -19.92 31.90 -4.91
N ARG A 299 -20.42 30.96 -5.71
CA ARG A 299 -20.37 29.52 -5.42
C ARG A 299 -18.91 29.09 -5.29
N PHE A 300 -18.60 28.37 -4.23
CA PHE A 300 -17.31 27.68 -4.07
C PHE A 300 -17.05 26.79 -5.30
N PRO A 301 -15.78 26.55 -5.67
CA PRO A 301 -15.46 25.52 -6.64
C PRO A 301 -16.00 24.19 -6.13
N VAL A 302 -16.97 23.62 -6.84
CA VAL A 302 -17.35 22.21 -6.66
C VAL A 302 -16.23 21.39 -7.29
N PRO A 303 -15.72 20.33 -6.62
CA PRO A 303 -14.80 19.39 -7.25
C PRO A 303 -15.37 18.94 -8.62
N GLY A 304 -14.67 19.24 -9.72
CA GLY A 304 -15.11 18.92 -11.09
C GLY A 304 -15.79 20.05 -11.89
N ALA A 305 -15.89 21.28 -11.38
CA ALA A 305 -16.40 22.41 -12.16
C ALA A 305 -15.43 22.82 -13.30
N ARG A 306 -15.95 23.03 -14.51
CA ARG A 306 -15.18 23.59 -15.65
C ARG A 306 -14.78 25.04 -15.37
N GLY A 307 -13.48 25.32 -15.33
CA GLY A 307 -12.93 26.67 -15.23
C GLY A 307 -11.66 26.75 -14.36
N ALA A 308 -10.87 27.80 -14.55
CA ALA A 308 -9.70 28.05 -13.71
C ALA A 308 -10.12 28.13 -12.23
N PRO A 309 -9.34 27.54 -11.31
CA PRO A 309 -9.62 27.64 -9.90
C PRO A 309 -9.53 29.11 -9.48
N ARG A 310 -10.68 29.70 -9.15
CA ARG A 310 -10.71 31.03 -8.55
C ARG A 310 -10.16 30.88 -7.14
N SER A 311 -9.04 31.54 -6.85
CA SER A 311 -8.44 31.57 -5.52
C SER A 311 -9.50 31.96 -4.49
N GLY A 312 -9.49 31.26 -3.35
CA GLY A 312 -10.49 31.41 -2.31
C GLY A 312 -10.55 32.81 -1.71
N PHE A 313 -11.77 33.20 -1.34
CA PHE A 313 -12.19 34.52 -0.88
C PHE A 313 -11.73 35.69 -1.79
N ASP A 314 -12.31 36.85 -1.58
CA ASP A 314 -11.73 38.14 -1.98
C ASP A 314 -11.95 38.67 -3.41
N VAL A 315 -12.68 39.77 -3.41
CA VAL A 315 -12.40 41.01 -4.15
C VAL A 315 -10.89 41.16 -4.35
N SER A 316 -10.42 41.35 -5.58
CA SER A 316 -8.97 41.45 -5.83
C SER A 316 -8.35 42.62 -5.04
N PRO A 317 -7.03 42.63 -4.78
CA PRO A 317 -6.37 43.80 -4.19
C PRO A 317 -6.71 45.09 -4.96
N ASP A 318 -6.74 45.04 -6.30
CA ASP A 318 -7.10 46.19 -7.13
C ASP A 318 -8.57 46.62 -6.95
N GLU A 319 -9.49 45.66 -6.87
CA GLU A 319 -10.90 45.94 -6.60
C GLU A 319 -11.12 46.50 -5.18
N LEU A 320 -10.33 46.06 -4.20
CA LEU A 320 -10.34 46.58 -2.83
C LEU A 320 -9.81 48.01 -2.78
N ILE A 321 -8.69 48.29 -3.46
CA ILE A 321 -8.11 49.64 -3.56
C ILE A 321 -9.06 50.58 -4.30
N ALA A 322 -9.68 50.11 -5.39
CA ALA A 322 -10.65 50.91 -6.13
C ALA A 322 -11.88 51.27 -5.29
N ALA A 323 -12.37 50.35 -4.47
CA ALA A 323 -13.51 50.60 -3.58
C ALA A 323 -13.13 51.39 -2.32
N PHE A 324 -11.92 51.17 -1.78
CA PHE A 324 -11.42 51.75 -0.54
C PHE A 324 -9.94 52.15 -0.69
N PRO A 325 -9.64 53.32 -1.28
CA PRO A 325 -8.27 53.73 -1.60
C PRO A 325 -7.31 53.80 -0.39
N ASP A 326 -7.84 54.02 0.81
CA ASP A 326 -7.08 54.05 2.06
C ASP A 326 -6.54 52.68 2.49
N THR A 327 -6.91 51.59 1.78
CA THR A 327 -6.30 50.27 1.96
C THR A 327 -5.02 50.05 1.16
N ALA A 328 -4.68 50.94 0.21
CA ALA A 328 -3.50 50.81 -0.63
C ALA A 328 -2.18 50.68 0.17
N PRO A 329 -1.90 51.49 1.21
CA PRO A 329 -0.68 51.34 2.00
C PRO A 329 -0.56 49.96 2.68
N ILE A 330 -1.69 49.44 3.19
CA ILE A 330 -1.74 48.12 3.83
C ILE A 330 -1.43 47.01 2.82
N LEU A 331 -1.97 47.12 1.61
CA LEU A 331 -1.78 46.12 0.56
C LEU A 331 -0.41 46.21 -0.10
N GLU A 332 0.19 47.40 -0.19
CA GLU A 332 1.58 47.59 -0.62
C GLU A 332 2.56 46.97 0.38
N GLU A 333 2.36 47.23 1.68
CA GLU A 333 3.26 46.73 2.74
C GLU A 333 3.09 45.23 3.02
N TYR A 334 1.84 44.73 3.05
CA TYR A 334 1.51 43.38 3.52
C TYR A 334 0.91 42.45 2.46
N GLY A 335 0.68 42.91 1.22
CA GLY A 335 -0.03 42.14 0.18
C GLY A 335 0.70 40.87 -0.27
N GLY A 336 2.02 40.84 -0.13
CA GLY A 336 2.86 39.66 -0.38
C GLY A 336 2.97 38.69 0.81
N ILE A 337 2.61 39.12 2.03
CA ILE A 337 2.88 38.35 3.25
C ILE A 337 1.82 37.26 3.45
N ARG A 338 2.28 36.05 3.75
CA ARG A 338 1.44 34.87 4.00
C ARG A 338 1.80 34.24 5.34
N GLY A 339 0.82 33.65 6.00
CA GLY A 339 1.02 33.00 7.31
C GLY A 339 1.84 31.71 7.26
N HIS A 340 1.97 31.06 6.09
CA HIS A 340 2.82 29.89 5.89
C HIS A 340 3.02 29.63 4.39
N LEU A 341 4.05 28.84 4.06
CA LEU A 341 4.25 28.32 2.71
C LEU A 341 3.16 27.29 2.37
N LYS A 342 2.77 27.25 1.10
CA LYS A 342 1.91 26.19 0.58
C LYS A 342 2.61 24.83 0.73
N PRO A 343 1.98 23.82 1.35
CA PRO A 343 2.49 22.46 1.30
C PRO A 343 2.58 21.97 -0.14
N ALA A 344 3.77 21.55 -0.55
CA ALA A 344 4.07 20.99 -1.88
C ALA A 344 4.43 19.51 -1.81
N HIS A 345 4.16 18.86 -0.68
CA HIS A 345 4.36 17.43 -0.53
C HIS A 345 3.32 16.79 0.39
N GLU A 346 3.17 15.48 0.24
CA GLU A 346 2.47 14.57 1.14
C GLU A 346 3.48 13.54 1.67
N VAL A 347 3.25 13.05 2.88
CA VAL A 347 4.12 12.07 3.52
C VAL A 347 3.36 10.74 3.60
N VAL A 348 3.96 9.67 3.08
CA VAL A 348 3.50 8.29 3.29
C VAL A 348 4.40 7.68 4.35
N ILE A 349 3.86 7.51 5.55
CA ILE A 349 4.54 6.85 6.66
C ILE A 349 4.61 5.36 6.33
N VAL A 350 5.83 4.81 6.30
CA VAL A 350 6.05 3.37 6.08
C VAL A 350 6.19 2.71 7.44
N ALA A 351 5.12 2.08 7.88
CA ALA A 351 5.07 1.30 9.11
C ALA A 351 5.11 -0.19 8.81
N ARG A 352 5.52 -1.00 9.79
CA ARG A 352 5.55 -2.46 9.68
C ARG A 352 5.14 -3.10 10.99
N LYS A 353 4.32 -4.16 10.92
CA LYS A 353 4.12 -5.03 12.08
C LYS A 353 5.46 -5.68 12.45
N PRO A 354 5.85 -5.73 13.74
CA PRO A 354 7.07 -6.42 14.14
C PRO A 354 7.16 -7.83 13.55
N LEU A 355 8.38 -8.25 13.24
CA LEU A 355 8.64 -9.59 12.71
C LEU A 355 8.38 -10.63 13.80
N GLU A 356 7.82 -11.79 13.45
CA GLU A 356 7.49 -12.83 14.45
C GLU A 356 8.74 -13.31 15.22
N ASN A 357 9.89 -13.38 14.56
CA ASN A 357 11.15 -13.87 15.13
C ASN A 357 12.32 -12.88 14.99
N GLY A 358 12.06 -11.62 14.63
CA GLY A 358 13.09 -10.60 14.39
C GLY A 358 13.96 -10.80 13.14
N ASN A 359 13.83 -11.93 12.43
CA ASN A 359 14.61 -12.23 11.23
C ASN A 359 13.78 -11.97 9.96
N LEU A 360 14.22 -11.02 9.14
CA LEU A 360 13.46 -10.61 7.95
C LEU A 360 13.33 -11.73 6.91
N SER A 361 14.41 -12.46 6.61
CA SER A 361 14.38 -13.52 5.59
C SER A 361 13.43 -14.64 5.99
N ASP A 362 13.47 -15.08 7.24
CA ASP A 362 12.60 -16.14 7.74
C ASP A 362 11.13 -15.68 7.74
N ASN A 363 10.88 -14.43 8.13
CA ASN A 363 9.54 -13.86 8.12
C ASN A 363 8.96 -13.82 6.70
N VAL A 364 9.75 -13.35 5.71
CA VAL A 364 9.33 -13.32 4.30
C VAL A 364 9.10 -14.74 3.77
N VAL A 365 9.96 -15.71 4.13
CA VAL A 365 9.79 -17.11 3.74
C VAL A 365 8.48 -17.67 4.29
N ARG A 366 8.17 -17.39 5.56
CA ARG A 366 7.03 -17.96 6.28
C ARG A 366 5.71 -17.28 5.95
N HIS A 367 5.69 -15.95 6.01
CA HIS A 367 4.47 -15.14 5.91
C HIS A 367 4.29 -14.50 4.54
N ARG A 368 5.30 -14.56 3.66
CA ARG A 368 5.31 -13.95 2.32
C ARG A 368 5.15 -12.42 2.32
N VAL A 369 5.37 -11.79 3.48
CA VAL A 369 5.28 -10.34 3.69
C VAL A 369 6.51 -9.81 4.46
N GLY A 370 6.71 -8.50 4.38
CA GLY A 370 7.71 -7.76 5.16
C GLY A 370 9.00 -7.39 4.45
N GLY A 371 9.20 -7.86 3.22
CA GLY A 371 10.22 -7.35 2.31
C GLY A 371 9.69 -6.22 1.42
N ILE A 372 10.59 -5.35 0.94
CA ILE A 372 10.30 -4.41 -0.14
C ILE A 372 10.86 -4.98 -1.45
N ASN A 373 10.00 -5.13 -2.45
CA ASN A 373 10.32 -5.59 -3.79
C ASN A 373 10.94 -4.45 -4.62
N VAL A 374 12.19 -4.15 -4.30
CA VAL A 374 13.02 -3.17 -5.03
C VAL A 374 13.14 -3.53 -6.51
N GLY A 375 13.06 -4.83 -6.86
CA GLY A 375 13.09 -5.34 -8.23
C GLY A 375 11.90 -4.90 -9.09
N ALA A 376 10.70 -4.87 -8.51
CA ALA A 376 9.47 -4.51 -9.21
C ALA A 376 9.36 -3.02 -9.58
N ALA A 377 10.20 -2.17 -8.98
CA ALA A 377 10.21 -0.72 -9.21
C ALA A 377 11.51 -0.22 -9.87
N ARG A 378 12.33 -1.12 -10.42
CA ARG A 378 13.55 -0.73 -11.13
C ARG A 378 13.20 -0.01 -12.42
N ARG A 379 13.91 1.10 -12.69
CA ARG A 379 13.78 1.85 -13.93
C ARG A 379 15.15 2.04 -14.57
N LEU A 380 15.22 1.93 -15.89
CA LEU A 380 16.41 2.34 -16.62
C LEU A 380 16.35 3.85 -16.81
N HIS A 381 17.32 4.58 -16.27
CA HIS A 381 17.40 6.01 -16.46
C HIS A 381 17.97 6.34 -17.86
N GLN A 382 17.68 7.54 -18.36
CA GLN A 382 18.13 7.99 -19.69
C GLN A 382 19.67 8.02 -19.83
N ASN A 383 20.41 8.10 -18.72
CA ASN A 383 21.87 8.02 -18.70
C ASN A 383 22.43 6.59 -18.61
N GLY A 384 21.59 5.56 -18.75
CA GLY A 384 22.00 4.15 -18.76
C GLY A 384 22.15 3.49 -17.39
N PHE A 385 21.99 4.23 -16.28
CA PHE A 385 22.04 3.64 -14.93
C PHE A 385 20.68 3.08 -14.50
N MET A 386 20.71 1.94 -13.80
CA MET A 386 19.53 1.38 -13.16
C MET A 386 19.18 2.17 -11.89
N GLN A 387 17.99 2.74 -11.85
CA GLN A 387 17.43 3.41 -10.69
C GLN A 387 16.59 2.45 -9.86
N LEU A 388 16.88 2.43 -8.57
CA LEU A 388 16.10 1.73 -7.56
C LEU A 388 15.09 2.71 -6.93
N PRO A 389 13.95 2.22 -6.42
CA PRO A 389 13.01 3.05 -5.67
C PRO A 389 13.69 3.74 -4.48
N THR A 390 13.38 5.02 -4.29
CA THR A 390 13.82 5.87 -3.17
C THR A 390 12.61 6.37 -2.38
N ASN A 391 12.87 6.92 -1.20
CA ASN A 391 11.87 7.49 -0.31
C ASN A 391 11.52 8.97 -0.62
N VAL A 392 11.97 9.51 -1.76
CA VAL A 392 11.56 10.83 -2.26
C VAL A 392 11.04 10.66 -3.69
N TRP A 393 9.86 11.22 -3.96
CA TRP A 393 9.22 11.30 -5.27
C TRP A 393 9.06 12.77 -5.66
N ASP A 394 9.53 13.17 -6.85
CA ASP A 394 9.66 14.54 -7.33
C ASP A 394 9.15 14.72 -8.78
N GLU A 395 8.75 15.94 -9.10
CA GLU A 395 8.29 16.46 -10.40
C GLU A 395 9.32 17.40 -11.09
N LEU A 396 10.45 17.75 -10.47
CA LEU A 396 11.41 18.72 -11.03
C LEU A 396 12.37 18.05 -12.04
N GLY A 397 12.13 18.30 -13.33
CA GLY A 397 12.74 17.64 -14.50
C GLY A 397 14.27 17.73 -14.68
N GLU A 398 15.04 18.19 -13.69
CA GLU A 398 16.52 18.18 -13.71
C GLU A 398 17.15 17.26 -12.64
N LEU A 399 16.37 16.75 -11.69
CA LEU A 399 16.75 15.62 -10.85
C LEU A 399 16.10 14.34 -11.40
N PRO A 400 16.70 13.16 -11.19
CA PRO A 400 16.22 11.91 -11.79
C PRO A 400 14.70 11.78 -11.59
N ARG A 401 13.96 11.66 -12.71
CA ARG A 401 12.50 11.75 -12.76
C ARG A 401 11.86 10.65 -11.91
N TYR A 402 11.69 10.93 -10.64
CA TYR A 402 10.99 10.06 -9.71
C TYR A 402 9.50 10.01 -10.11
N PHE A 403 8.81 8.97 -9.64
CA PHE A 403 7.49 8.58 -10.12
C PHE A 403 6.45 9.74 -10.15
N HIS A 404 5.93 10.07 -11.33
CA HIS A 404 4.89 11.09 -11.55
C HIS A 404 3.51 10.60 -11.08
N ALA A 405 2.99 11.19 -10.01
CA ALA A 405 1.62 10.98 -9.54
C ALA A 405 0.96 12.33 -9.20
N PRO A 406 0.47 13.09 -10.19
CA PRO A 406 -0.23 14.36 -9.97
C PRO A 406 -1.53 14.12 -9.19
N ARG A 407 -2.20 15.17 -8.72
CA ARG A 407 -3.58 15.00 -8.22
C ARG A 407 -4.43 14.32 -9.29
N PRO A 408 -5.33 13.39 -8.92
CA PRO A 408 -6.10 12.66 -9.92
C PRO A 408 -6.95 13.65 -10.70
N THR A 409 -6.97 13.49 -12.02
CA THR A 409 -7.81 14.32 -12.89
C THR A 409 -9.27 13.94 -12.71
N ARG A 410 -10.20 14.81 -13.11
CA ARG A 410 -11.64 14.47 -13.07
C ARG A 410 -11.94 13.21 -13.87
N GLU A 411 -11.28 13.06 -15.02
CA GLU A 411 -11.38 11.88 -15.87
C GLU A 411 -10.90 10.61 -15.16
N GLU A 412 -9.75 10.65 -14.45
CA GLU A 412 -9.27 9.51 -13.66
C GLU A 412 -10.25 9.15 -12.53
N LEU A 413 -10.80 10.15 -11.86
CA LEU A 413 -11.74 9.94 -10.76
C LEU A 413 -13.04 9.27 -11.22
N ASP A 414 -13.57 9.69 -12.38
CA ASP A 414 -14.83 9.21 -12.93
C ASP A 414 -14.67 7.96 -13.82
N ARG A 415 -13.43 7.55 -14.09
CA ARG A 415 -13.14 6.40 -14.95
C ARG A 415 -13.84 5.14 -14.45
N HIS A 416 -14.55 4.48 -15.37
CA HIS A 416 -15.36 3.28 -15.14
C HIS A 416 -16.54 3.43 -14.17
N LEU A 417 -16.92 4.65 -13.79
CA LEU A 417 -18.22 4.86 -13.14
C LEU A 417 -19.37 4.67 -14.13
N PRO A 418 -20.58 4.35 -13.65
CA PRO A 418 -21.80 4.42 -14.46
C PRO A 418 -21.99 5.80 -15.07
N GLU A 419 -22.59 5.85 -16.27
CA GLU A 419 -22.90 7.10 -16.95
C GLU A 419 -23.74 8.04 -16.06
N GLY A 420 -23.38 9.33 -16.06
CA GLY A 420 -24.03 10.36 -15.23
C GLY A 420 -23.59 10.39 -13.76
N MET A 421 -22.79 9.43 -13.30
CA MET A 421 -22.22 9.43 -11.96
C MET A 421 -20.85 10.11 -11.94
N THR A 422 -20.54 10.80 -10.84
CA THR A 422 -19.24 11.44 -10.65
C THR A 422 -18.70 11.18 -9.25
N ASN A 423 -17.38 11.07 -9.11
CA ASN A 423 -16.75 10.89 -7.81
C ASN A 423 -16.76 12.20 -7.02
N SER A 424 -17.51 12.26 -5.92
CA SER A 424 -17.62 13.46 -5.06
C SER A 424 -16.52 13.57 -3.99
N HIS A 425 -15.65 12.56 -3.84
CA HIS A 425 -14.71 12.47 -2.73
C HIS A 425 -13.59 13.52 -2.84
N PRO A 426 -13.38 14.38 -1.82
CA PRO A 426 -12.51 15.55 -1.94
C PRO A 426 -11.02 15.22 -1.98
N THR A 427 -10.61 14.11 -1.38
CA THR A 427 -9.20 13.75 -1.16
C THR A 427 -8.80 12.43 -1.81
N ALA A 428 -9.53 11.99 -2.84
CA ALA A 428 -9.22 10.74 -3.53
C ALA A 428 -7.75 10.71 -4.02
N LYS A 429 -7.05 9.61 -3.76
CA LYS A 429 -5.65 9.43 -4.17
C LYS A 429 -5.55 8.89 -5.60
N PRO A 430 -4.49 9.24 -6.35
CA PRO A 430 -4.25 8.69 -7.69
C PRO A 430 -4.06 7.18 -7.64
N ILE A 431 -4.51 6.47 -8.67
CA ILE A 431 -4.35 5.01 -8.73
C ILE A 431 -2.87 4.64 -8.91
N SER A 432 -2.10 5.45 -9.65
CA SER A 432 -0.70 5.16 -9.98
C SER A 432 0.21 5.02 -8.77
N ILE A 433 0.08 5.90 -7.78
CA ILE A 433 0.85 5.87 -6.53
C ILE A 433 0.48 4.65 -5.67
N LEU A 434 -0.81 4.32 -5.61
CA LEU A 434 -1.30 3.16 -4.86
C LEU A 434 -0.82 1.85 -5.52
N SER A 435 -0.90 1.76 -6.86
CA SER A 435 -0.33 0.68 -7.66
C SER A 435 1.17 0.51 -7.41
N PHE A 436 1.93 1.60 -7.35
CA PHE A 436 3.35 1.54 -7.02
C PHE A 436 3.59 0.93 -5.63
N LEU A 437 2.90 1.44 -4.61
CA LEU A 437 3.01 0.94 -3.23
C LEU A 437 2.68 -0.56 -3.16
N LEU A 438 1.63 -1.00 -3.87
CA LEU A 438 1.28 -2.42 -3.99
C LEU A 438 2.42 -3.23 -4.61
N ARG A 439 2.99 -2.79 -5.75
CA ARG A 439 4.07 -3.52 -6.44
C ARG A 439 5.32 -3.68 -5.58
N ILE A 440 5.69 -2.64 -4.82
CA ILE A 440 6.90 -2.68 -4.00
C ILE A 440 6.72 -3.40 -2.68
N SER A 441 5.51 -3.66 -2.21
CA SER A 441 5.29 -4.21 -0.86
C SER A 441 4.53 -5.53 -0.83
N THR A 442 3.91 -5.93 -1.95
CA THR A 442 3.04 -7.11 -2.02
C THR A 442 3.29 -7.94 -3.27
N GLN A 443 2.87 -9.20 -3.22
CA GLN A 443 2.76 -10.07 -4.39
C GLN A 443 1.35 -10.02 -5.00
N PRO A 444 1.16 -10.38 -6.27
CA PRO A 444 -0.18 -10.61 -6.82
C PRO A 444 -0.99 -11.61 -5.99
N GLY A 445 -2.30 -11.44 -5.98
CA GLY A 445 -3.26 -12.27 -5.25
C GLY A 445 -3.50 -11.84 -3.80
N VAL A 446 -2.57 -11.16 -3.14
CA VAL A 446 -2.67 -10.86 -1.70
C VAL A 446 -3.89 -10.04 -1.29
N LEU A 447 -4.26 -10.10 -0.01
CA LEU A 447 -5.37 -9.33 0.55
C LEU A 447 -4.88 -8.04 1.20
N VAL A 448 -5.34 -6.91 0.67
CA VAL A 448 -4.96 -5.56 1.12
C VAL A 448 -6.14 -4.91 1.84
N LEU A 449 -5.84 -4.31 2.99
CA LEU A 449 -6.81 -3.56 3.80
C LEU A 449 -6.63 -2.05 3.61
N ASP A 450 -7.76 -1.34 3.53
CA ASP A 450 -7.84 0.10 3.69
C ASP A 450 -8.96 0.45 4.69
N PRO A 451 -8.63 0.77 5.95
CA PRO A 451 -9.63 1.10 6.97
C PRO A 451 -10.30 2.48 6.77
N PHE A 452 -9.80 3.30 5.84
CA PHE A 452 -10.31 4.65 5.54
C PHE A 452 -10.50 4.79 4.03
N SER A 453 -11.30 3.88 3.46
CA SER A 453 -11.28 3.61 2.03
C SER A 453 -11.87 4.72 1.15
N GLY A 454 -12.67 5.63 1.70
CA GLY A 454 -13.25 6.75 0.96
C GLY A 454 -13.98 6.28 -0.30
N SER A 455 -13.60 6.84 -1.46
CA SER A 455 -14.14 6.40 -2.76
C SER A 455 -13.48 5.16 -3.36
N GLY A 456 -12.71 4.38 -2.59
CA GLY A 456 -12.18 3.08 -2.98
C GLY A 456 -10.95 3.10 -3.90
N SER A 457 -10.19 4.20 -3.96
CA SER A 457 -9.01 4.29 -4.85
C SER A 457 -7.98 3.17 -4.62
N THR A 458 -7.75 2.77 -3.36
CA THR A 458 -6.86 1.63 -3.02
C THR A 458 -7.37 0.33 -3.61
N GLY A 459 -8.68 0.09 -3.56
CA GLY A 459 -9.29 -1.09 -4.18
C GLY A 459 -9.21 -1.08 -5.70
N CYS A 460 -9.37 0.08 -6.35
CA CYS A 460 -9.17 0.19 -7.79
C CYS A 460 -7.75 -0.19 -8.18
N ALA A 461 -6.74 0.30 -7.44
CA ALA A 461 -5.36 -0.10 -7.63
C ALA A 461 -5.13 -1.59 -7.37
N CYS A 462 -5.75 -2.17 -6.33
CA CYS A 462 -5.69 -3.61 -6.08
C CYS A 462 -6.22 -4.41 -7.27
N ILE A 463 -7.38 -4.05 -7.83
CA ILE A 463 -7.96 -4.72 -9.00
C ILE A 463 -7.02 -4.67 -10.20
N VAL A 464 -6.46 -3.49 -10.52
CA VAL A 464 -5.53 -3.31 -11.64
C VAL A 464 -4.26 -4.15 -11.44
N GLU A 465 -3.73 -4.20 -10.23
CA GLU A 465 -2.54 -4.95 -9.90
C GLU A 465 -2.82 -6.44 -9.61
N GLY A 466 -4.07 -6.91 -9.69
CA GLY A 466 -4.43 -8.30 -9.40
C GLY A 466 -4.26 -8.70 -7.93
N ARG A 467 -4.61 -7.81 -6.99
CA ARG A 467 -4.73 -8.06 -5.54
C ARG A 467 -6.20 -8.06 -5.13
N CYS A 468 -6.50 -8.71 -4.01
CA CYS A 468 -7.81 -8.63 -3.37
C CYS A 468 -7.87 -7.44 -2.41
N PHE A 469 -9.06 -6.88 -2.22
CA PHE A 469 -9.25 -5.65 -1.45
C PHE A 469 -10.33 -5.79 -0.37
N VAL A 470 -10.07 -5.23 0.81
CA VAL A 470 -11.10 -4.97 1.83
C VAL A 470 -11.01 -3.49 2.23
N GLY A 471 -12.10 -2.76 1.99
CA GLY A 471 -12.25 -1.38 2.42
C GLY A 471 -13.23 -1.25 3.59
N ILE A 472 -12.95 -0.32 4.50
CA ILE A 472 -13.93 0.15 5.50
C ILE A 472 -14.17 1.63 5.24
N GLU A 473 -15.43 2.05 5.28
CA GLU A 473 -15.81 3.45 5.14
C GLU A 473 -17.05 3.75 6.00
N ARG A 474 -17.01 4.90 6.68
CA ARG A 474 -18.06 5.31 7.61
C ARG A 474 -19.23 5.99 6.90
N GLU A 475 -18.96 6.77 5.86
CA GLU A 475 -19.99 7.52 5.16
C GLU A 475 -20.64 6.67 4.05
N LEU A 476 -21.93 6.37 4.20
CA LEU A 476 -22.67 5.49 3.27
C LEU A 476 -22.63 5.95 1.80
N GLU A 477 -22.58 7.27 1.56
CA GLU A 477 -22.41 7.83 0.22
C GLU A 477 -21.10 7.36 -0.42
N TYR A 478 -20.00 7.42 0.34
CA TYR A 478 -18.68 7.00 -0.13
C TYR A 478 -18.57 5.48 -0.25
N VAL A 479 -19.20 4.70 0.63
CA VAL A 479 -19.33 3.23 0.46
C VAL A 479 -20.01 2.89 -0.87
N THR A 480 -21.11 3.57 -1.18
CA THR A 480 -21.88 3.34 -2.41
C THR A 480 -21.05 3.68 -3.65
N LEU A 481 -20.38 4.84 -3.61
CA LEU A 481 -19.47 5.29 -4.67
C LEU A 481 -18.29 4.33 -4.86
N ALA A 482 -17.65 3.90 -3.77
CA ALA A 482 -16.54 2.95 -3.81
C ALA A 482 -16.96 1.63 -4.47
N ARG A 483 -18.08 1.03 -4.06
CA ARG A 483 -18.61 -0.19 -4.67
C ARG A 483 -18.82 -0.04 -6.17
N LYS A 484 -19.40 1.08 -6.63
CA LYS A 484 -19.61 1.34 -8.06
C LYS A 484 -18.31 1.50 -8.84
N ARG A 485 -17.31 2.21 -8.28
CA ARG A 485 -15.98 2.32 -8.91
C ARG A 485 -15.31 0.96 -9.01
N LEU A 486 -15.33 0.17 -7.94
CA LEU A 486 -14.71 -1.16 -7.89
C LEU A 486 -15.38 -2.14 -8.87
N GLU A 487 -16.71 -2.14 -8.97
CA GLU A 487 -17.47 -2.90 -9.97
C GLU A 487 -17.00 -2.55 -11.40
N GLY A 488 -16.92 -1.26 -11.72
CA GLY A 488 -16.49 -0.78 -13.04
C GLY A 488 -15.05 -1.18 -13.39
N TRP A 489 -14.11 -1.01 -12.46
CA TRP A 489 -12.71 -1.43 -12.65
C TRP A 489 -12.57 -2.95 -12.80
N ALA A 490 -13.32 -3.73 -12.01
CA ALA A 490 -13.30 -5.19 -12.11
C ALA A 490 -13.83 -5.67 -13.45
N ASP A 491 -14.90 -5.06 -13.96
CA ASP A 491 -15.44 -5.37 -15.28
C ASP A 491 -14.49 -4.97 -16.41
N TYR A 492 -13.82 -3.81 -16.29
CA TYR A 492 -12.81 -3.39 -17.26
C TYR A 492 -11.64 -4.39 -17.35
N VAL A 493 -11.04 -4.76 -16.21
CA VAL A 493 -9.92 -5.73 -16.18
C VAL A 493 -10.36 -7.10 -16.71
N ARG A 494 -11.59 -7.53 -16.41
CA ARG A 494 -12.13 -8.80 -16.93
C ARG A 494 -12.27 -8.81 -18.45
N ARG A 495 -12.61 -7.66 -19.06
CA ARG A 495 -12.80 -7.51 -20.51
C ARG A 495 -11.51 -7.24 -21.28
N SER A 496 -10.43 -6.83 -20.61
CA SER A 496 -9.14 -6.51 -21.23
C SER A 496 -7.95 -7.24 -20.57
N PRO A 497 -7.89 -8.59 -20.61
CA PRO A 497 -6.85 -9.36 -19.93
C PRO A 497 -5.43 -9.06 -20.42
N GLU A 498 -5.26 -8.62 -21.66
CA GLU A 498 -3.94 -8.40 -22.27
C GLU A 498 -3.27 -7.07 -21.87
N GLN A 499 -4.02 -6.09 -21.35
CA GLN A 499 -3.46 -4.79 -20.94
C GLN A 499 -2.94 -4.77 -19.48
N GLY A 500 -3.36 -5.72 -18.64
CA GLY A 500 -2.89 -5.83 -17.24
C GLY A 500 -1.43 -6.27 -17.08
N ALA A 501 -0.82 -6.81 -18.14
CA ALA A 501 0.58 -7.28 -18.14
C ALA A 501 1.55 -6.35 -18.89
N SER A 502 1.05 -5.31 -19.56
CA SER A 502 1.85 -4.46 -20.45
C SER A 502 1.68 -2.97 -20.16
N THR A 503 2.22 -2.54 -19.03
CA THR A 503 2.86 -1.22 -18.94
C THR A 503 4.30 -1.43 -18.51
N LYS A 504 5.15 -1.74 -19.50
CA LYS A 504 6.61 -1.70 -19.38
C LYS A 504 7.08 -0.28 -19.10
#